data_AF-A0A0M3AYS3-F1
#
_entry.id   AF-A0A0M3AYS3-F1
#
_cell.length_a   1.000
_cell.length_b   1.000
_cell.length_c   1.000
_cell.angle_alpha   90.00
_cell.angle_beta   90.00
_cell.angle_gamma   90.00
#
_symmetry.space_group_name_H-M   'P 1'
#
loop_
_entity.id
_entity.type
_entity.pdbx_description
1 polymer ?
#
loop_
_entity_poly.entity_id
_entity_poly.type
_entity_poly.pdbx_seq_one_letter_code
_entity_poly.pdbx_strand_id
1 'polypeptide(L)'
;MRSVAEATLRGNVPGDAPLLFRTAAGLTYWTSGDALMGSRIANKALAALEHHAVWGAIVSGGFTLLMLLLAWFVFTRTGRGLGSNEYLRGARIAGQSDLRRELFWKRKGPLRIGKVRVPAAFEAEHILVSGAPGTGKTNILNRMLMGRRSRLRRLALERGRALLR
;
A
#
# COMPACT_ATOMS: atom_id res chain seq x y z
N MET A 1 40.32 -26.22 -3.58
CA MET A 1 38.90 -26.17 -4.00
C MET A 1 38.88 -25.55 -5.40
N ARG A 2 38.33 -26.25 -6.40
CA ARG A 2 38.27 -25.74 -7.79
C ARG A 2 37.18 -24.66 -7.88
N SER A 3 37.48 -23.58 -8.60
CA SER A 3 36.57 -22.45 -8.82
C SER A 3 35.32 -22.90 -9.59
N VAL A 4 34.15 -22.33 -9.30
CA VAL A 4 32.90 -22.64 -10.02
C VAL A 4 33.04 -22.28 -11.51
N ALA A 5 33.73 -21.18 -11.81
CA ALA A 5 34.01 -20.76 -13.18
C ALA A 5 34.90 -21.76 -13.93
N GLU A 6 35.87 -22.38 -13.24
CA GLU A 6 36.75 -23.41 -13.81
C GLU A 6 35.97 -24.67 -14.19
N ALA A 7 35.00 -25.07 -13.37
CA ALA A 7 34.15 -26.23 -13.63
C ALA A 7 33.21 -26.01 -14.83
N THR A 8 32.61 -24.83 -14.95
CA THR A 8 31.70 -24.50 -16.07
C THR A 8 32.43 -24.38 -17.41
N LEU A 9 33.67 -23.87 -17.41
CA LEU A 9 34.46 -23.72 -18.63
C LEU A 9 35.06 -25.05 -19.11
N ARG A 10 35.58 -25.90 -18.21
CA ARG A 10 36.06 -27.24 -18.59
C ARG A 10 34.96 -28.14 -19.16
N GLY A 11 33.71 -27.93 -18.77
CA GLY A 11 32.56 -28.65 -19.34
C GLY A 11 32.22 -28.25 -20.79
N ASN A 12 32.68 -27.09 -21.26
CA ASN A 12 32.35 -26.53 -22.58
C ASN A 12 33.50 -26.54 -23.60
N VAL A 13 34.70 -27.00 -23.20
CA VAL A 13 35.87 -27.06 -24.09
C VAL A 13 36.27 -28.53 -24.28
N PRO A 14 36.35 -29.05 -25.52
CA PRO A 14 36.84 -30.40 -25.77
C PRO A 14 38.33 -30.47 -25.37
N GLY A 15 38.63 -31.21 -24.30
CA GLY A 15 39.93 -31.14 -23.59
C GLY A 15 41.15 -31.37 -24.46
N ASP A 16 41.11 -32.40 -25.31
CA ASP A 16 42.25 -32.87 -26.11
C ASP A 16 42.19 -32.44 -27.59
N ALA A 17 41.13 -31.72 -28.00
CA ALA A 17 41.02 -31.26 -29.37
C ALA A 17 41.99 -30.09 -29.62
N PRO A 18 42.75 -30.10 -30.72
CA PRO A 18 43.65 -29.00 -31.05
C PRO A 18 42.83 -27.75 -31.39
N LEU A 19 43.03 -26.68 -30.61
CA LEU A 19 42.37 -25.40 -30.80
C LEU A 19 43.39 -24.37 -31.29
N LEU A 20 43.01 -23.63 -32.32
CA LEU A 20 43.83 -22.53 -32.85
C LEU A 20 43.61 -21.30 -31.96
N PHE A 21 44.57 -21.01 -31.07
CA PHE A 21 44.47 -19.84 -30.20
C PHE A 21 45.17 -18.64 -30.83
N ARG A 22 44.47 -17.50 -30.87
CA ARG A 22 45.01 -16.23 -31.36
C ARG A 22 45.15 -15.27 -30.19
N THR A 23 46.37 -14.80 -29.94
CA THR A 23 46.64 -13.78 -28.93
C THR A 23 46.12 -12.41 -29.37
N ALA A 24 45.93 -11.49 -28.42
CA ALA A 24 45.63 -10.09 -28.72
C ALA A 24 46.72 -9.41 -29.57
N ALA A 25 47.95 -9.94 -29.56
CA ALA A 25 49.08 -9.49 -30.39
C ALA A 25 49.07 -10.08 -31.80
N GLY A 26 48.05 -10.86 -32.17
CA GLY A 26 47.88 -11.43 -33.52
C GLY A 26 48.62 -12.74 -33.77
N LEU A 27 49.43 -13.23 -32.82
CA LEU A 27 50.17 -14.50 -32.93
C LEU A 27 49.22 -15.69 -32.74
N THR A 28 49.30 -16.66 -33.64
CA THR A 28 48.52 -17.91 -33.62
C THR A 28 49.39 -19.09 -33.19
N TYR A 29 48.92 -19.86 -32.21
CA TYR A 29 49.56 -21.10 -31.78
C TYR A 29 48.52 -22.22 -31.62
N TRP A 30 48.95 -23.44 -31.96
CA TRP A 30 48.18 -24.65 -31.71
C TRP A 30 48.31 -25.04 -30.25
N THR A 31 47.19 -25.15 -29.55
CA THR A 31 47.16 -25.51 -28.13
C THR A 31 45.91 -26.35 -27.83
N SER A 32 45.97 -27.21 -26.83
CA SER A 32 44.80 -27.92 -26.31
C SER A 32 44.05 -27.07 -25.28
N GLY A 33 42.78 -27.39 -25.05
CA GLY A 33 41.94 -26.72 -24.05
C GLY A 33 42.50 -26.85 -22.63
N ASP A 34 43.09 -28.00 -22.31
CA ASP A 34 43.73 -28.25 -21.01
C ASP A 34 45.02 -27.44 -20.82
N ALA A 35 45.83 -27.27 -21.87
CA ALA A 35 47.04 -26.44 -21.81
C ALA A 35 46.71 -24.95 -21.64
N LEU A 36 45.60 -24.48 -22.23
CA LEU A 36 45.08 -23.12 -22.05
C LEU A 36 44.55 -22.89 -20.62
N MET A 37 43.77 -23.84 -20.09
CA MET A 37 43.24 -23.81 -18.73
C MET A 37 44.35 -23.83 -17.66
N GLY A 38 45.44 -24.55 -17.91
CA GLY A 38 46.62 -24.57 -17.03
C GLY A 38 47.47 -23.30 -17.07
N SER A 39 47.23 -22.39 -18.02
CA SER A 39 48.03 -21.18 -18.18
C SER A 39 47.75 -20.14 -17.09
N ARG A 40 48.74 -19.28 -16.81
CA ARG A 40 48.61 -18.15 -15.87
C ARG A 40 47.58 -17.10 -16.34
N ILE A 41 47.27 -17.08 -17.64
CA ILE A 41 46.36 -16.12 -18.27
C ILE A 41 44.90 -16.52 -17.99
N ALA A 42 44.58 -17.81 -18.17
CA ALA A 42 43.26 -18.35 -17.83
C ALA A 42 42.97 -18.16 -16.34
N ASN A 43 43.91 -18.52 -15.45
CA ASN A 43 43.74 -18.33 -14.01
C ASN A 43 43.51 -16.87 -13.60
N LYS A 44 44.23 -15.91 -14.20
CA LYS A 44 43.99 -14.48 -13.95
C LYS A 44 42.63 -13.99 -14.45
N ALA A 45 42.20 -14.47 -15.61
CA ALA A 45 40.89 -14.12 -16.16
C ALA A 45 39.74 -14.71 -15.33
N LEU A 46 39.86 -15.96 -14.87
CA LEU A 46 38.89 -16.58 -13.96
C LEU A 46 38.80 -15.85 -12.61
N ALA A 47 39.95 -15.51 -12.02
CA ALA A 47 39.97 -14.76 -10.76
C ALA A 47 39.32 -13.37 -10.90
N ALA A 48 39.54 -12.68 -12.02
CA ALA A 48 38.90 -11.40 -12.31
C ALA A 48 37.37 -11.55 -12.49
N LEU A 49 36.92 -12.59 -13.21
CA LEU A 49 35.50 -12.88 -13.41
C LEU A 49 34.77 -13.19 -12.09
N GLU A 50 35.37 -14.01 -11.23
CA GLU A 50 34.81 -14.30 -9.91
C GLU A 50 34.65 -13.04 -9.08
N HIS A 51 35.68 -12.17 -9.06
CA HIS A 51 35.64 -10.95 -8.29
C HIS A 51 34.51 -10.01 -8.76
N HIS A 52 34.37 -9.80 -10.07
CA HIS A 52 33.32 -8.95 -10.62
C HIS A 52 31.92 -9.55 -10.43
N ALA A 53 31.77 -10.87 -10.57
CA ALA A 53 30.49 -11.54 -10.36
C ALA A 53 30.03 -11.44 -8.89
N VAL A 54 30.95 -11.65 -7.94
CA VAL A 54 30.65 -11.56 -6.50
C VAL A 54 30.30 -10.12 -6.11
N TRP A 55 31.05 -9.11 -6.58
CA TRP A 55 30.72 -7.71 -6.32
C TRP A 55 29.37 -7.30 -6.91
N GLY A 56 29.07 -7.74 -8.14
CA GLY A 56 27.78 -7.49 -8.77
C GLY A 56 26.62 -8.09 -7.98
N ALA A 57 26.77 -9.33 -7.50
CA ALA A 57 25.76 -10.02 -6.68
C ALA A 57 25.53 -9.32 -5.33
N ILE A 58 26.60 -8.87 -4.66
CA ILE A 58 26.50 -8.17 -3.38
C ILE A 58 25.78 -6.83 -3.54
N VAL A 59 26.16 -6.04 -4.55
CA VAL A 59 25.56 -4.71 -4.78
C VAL A 59 24.09 -4.83 -5.17
N SER A 60 23.75 -5.71 -6.12
CA SER A 60 22.36 -5.92 -6.55
C SER A 60 21.49 -6.53 -5.46
N GLY A 61 22.01 -7.50 -4.69
CA GLY A 61 21.31 -8.08 -3.55
C GLY A 61 21.04 -7.07 -2.44
N GLY A 62 22.06 -6.27 -2.07
CA GLY A 62 21.93 -5.21 -1.08
C GLY A 62 20.93 -4.13 -1.50
N PHE A 63 20.96 -3.71 -2.77
CA PHE A 63 20.00 -2.75 -3.32
C PHE A 63 18.56 -3.29 -3.29
N THR A 64 18.38 -4.56 -3.66
CA THR A 64 17.05 -5.21 -3.65
C THR A 64 16.51 -5.29 -2.22
N LEU A 65 17.35 -5.68 -1.25
CA LEU A 65 16.96 -5.75 0.15
C LEU A 65 16.63 -4.37 0.73
N LEU A 66 17.42 -3.35 0.39
CA LEU A 66 17.17 -1.96 0.77
C LEU A 66 15.83 -1.47 0.22
N MET A 67 15.56 -1.70 -1.07
CA MET A 67 14.28 -1.34 -1.69
C MET A 67 13.10 -2.06 -1.03
N LEU A 68 13.25 -3.34 -0.71
CA LEU A 68 12.19 -4.10 -0.02
C LEU A 68 11.95 -3.56 1.40
N LEU A 69 13.00 -3.23 2.15
CA LEU A 69 12.90 -2.61 3.46
C LEU A 69 12.26 -1.21 3.40
N LEU A 70 12.62 -0.40 2.40
CA LEU A 70 11.99 0.90 2.17
C LEU A 70 10.52 0.73 1.82
N ALA A 71 10.17 -0.18 0.93
CA ALA A 71 8.79 -0.48 0.58
C ALA A 71 8.01 -0.94 1.80
N TRP A 72 8.55 -1.87 2.60
CA TRP A 72 7.97 -2.31 3.86
C TRP A 72 7.79 -1.16 4.85
N PHE A 73 8.80 -0.31 5.01
CA PHE A 73 8.76 0.82 5.95
C PHE A 73 7.74 1.87 5.53
N VAL A 74 7.74 2.25 4.25
CA VAL A 74 6.77 3.19 3.66
C VAL A 74 5.38 2.60 3.76
N PHE A 75 5.19 1.32 3.46
CA PHE A 75 3.91 0.62 3.58
C PHE A 75 3.45 0.51 5.04
N THR A 76 4.34 0.24 6.00
CA THR A 76 3.98 0.13 7.42
C THR A 76 3.68 1.49 8.05
N ARG A 77 4.34 2.55 7.57
CA ARG A 77 4.13 3.93 8.02
C ARG A 77 2.89 4.56 7.37
N THR A 78 2.66 4.30 6.09
CA THR A 78 1.57 4.88 5.28
C THR A 78 0.30 4.02 5.30
N GLY A 79 0.44 2.70 5.39
CA GLY A 79 -0.65 1.70 5.40
C GLY A 79 -1.55 1.76 6.64
N ARG A 80 -1.09 2.38 7.74
CA ARG A 80 -1.98 2.77 8.85
C ARG A 80 -3.09 3.75 8.44
N GLY A 81 -2.90 4.48 7.34
CA GLY A 81 -3.91 5.37 6.76
C GLY A 81 -4.85 4.70 5.75
N LEU A 82 -4.49 3.53 5.19
CA LEU A 82 -5.30 2.84 4.18
C LEU A 82 -6.38 1.92 4.77
N GLY A 83 -6.15 1.33 5.95
CA GLY A 83 -7.17 0.52 6.65
C GLY A 83 -8.33 1.31 7.28
N SER A 84 -8.37 2.64 7.12
CA SER A 84 -9.42 3.50 7.70
C SER A 84 -9.91 4.65 6.81
N ASN A 85 -9.25 4.94 5.68
CA ASN A 85 -9.77 5.83 4.63
C ASN A 85 -10.19 5.06 3.37
N GLU A 86 -10.59 3.81 3.55
CA GLU A 86 -11.11 2.98 2.48
C GLU A 86 -12.46 3.57 2.04
N TYR A 87 -12.42 4.26 0.91
CA TYR A 87 -13.59 4.60 0.10
C TYR A 87 -14.27 3.29 -0.32
N LEU A 88 -15.06 2.71 0.58
CA LEU A 88 -15.95 1.62 0.28
C LEU A 88 -17.10 2.18 -0.57
N ARG A 89 -16.86 2.23 -1.89
CA ARG A 89 -17.89 2.46 -2.92
C ARG A 89 -18.73 3.72 -2.70
N GLY A 90 -18.12 4.89 -2.92
CA GLY A 90 -18.83 6.18 -2.93
C GLY A 90 -19.17 6.76 -1.55
N ALA A 91 -18.95 6.04 -0.46
CA ALA A 91 -19.08 6.55 0.90
C ALA A 91 -17.69 6.75 1.54
N ARG A 92 -17.42 7.96 2.03
CA ARG A 92 -16.21 8.30 2.78
C ARG A 92 -16.46 8.09 4.27
N ILE A 93 -15.68 7.21 4.90
CA ILE A 93 -15.69 7.05 6.36
C ILE A 93 -14.91 8.22 6.96
N ALA A 94 -15.62 9.27 7.37
CA ALA A 94 -15.04 10.43 8.04
C ALA A 94 -15.11 10.26 9.57
N GLY A 95 -14.09 10.77 10.27
CA GLY A 95 -14.11 10.84 11.74
C GLY A 95 -15.27 11.71 12.26
N GLN A 96 -15.69 11.49 13.51
CA GLN A 96 -16.83 12.21 14.11
C GLN A 96 -16.67 13.75 14.09
N SER A 97 -15.44 14.25 14.22
CA SER A 97 -15.10 15.68 14.15
C SER A 97 -15.23 16.24 12.73
N ASP A 98 -14.79 15.48 11.73
CA ASP A 98 -14.83 15.89 10.33
C ASP A 98 -16.27 15.88 9.81
N LEU A 99 -17.03 14.83 10.11
CA LEU A 99 -18.46 14.78 9.80
C LEU A 99 -19.20 15.95 10.46
N ARG A 100 -18.89 16.29 11.71
CA ARG A 100 -19.50 17.44 12.40
C ARG A 100 -19.15 18.77 11.75
N ARG A 101 -17.91 18.94 11.28
CA ARG A 101 -17.43 20.14 10.58
C ARG A 101 -18.12 20.31 9.24
N GLU A 102 -18.27 19.22 8.48
CA GLU A 102 -18.95 19.24 7.19
C GLU A 102 -20.47 19.51 7.33
N LEU A 103 -21.10 18.94 8.35
CA LEU A 103 -22.50 19.21 8.70
C LEU A 103 -22.72 20.53 9.45
N PHE A 104 -21.67 21.29 9.74
CA PHE A 104 -21.79 22.49 10.57
C PHE A 104 -22.66 23.56 9.91
N TRP A 105 -22.49 23.74 8.60
CA TRP A 105 -23.13 24.77 7.78
C TRP A 105 -24.55 24.40 7.31
N LYS A 106 -24.97 23.13 7.44
CA LYS A 106 -26.31 22.70 7.03
C LYS A 106 -27.34 22.96 8.13
N ARG A 107 -28.57 23.35 7.75
CA ARG A 107 -29.68 23.57 8.71
C ARG A 107 -29.99 22.29 9.47
N LYS A 108 -29.91 22.34 10.79
CA LYS A 108 -30.00 21.17 11.68
C LYS A 108 -31.46 20.86 12.02
N GLY A 109 -31.83 19.59 11.89
CA GLY A 109 -33.13 19.06 12.29
C GLY A 109 -33.19 18.65 13.77
N PRO A 110 -34.38 18.29 14.28
CA PRO A 110 -34.58 17.71 15.61
C PRO A 110 -33.93 16.34 15.84
N LEU A 111 -33.62 15.58 14.79
CA LEU A 111 -33.05 14.23 14.91
C LEU A 111 -31.57 14.26 15.28
N ARG A 112 -31.22 13.44 16.28
CA ARG A 112 -29.85 13.23 16.76
C ARG A 112 -29.53 11.75 16.74
N ILE A 113 -28.51 11.38 15.98
CA ILE A 113 -27.95 10.02 15.98
C ILE A 113 -26.62 10.10 16.74
N GLY A 114 -26.58 9.55 17.95
CA GLY A 114 -25.44 9.70 18.86
C GLY A 114 -25.11 11.17 19.15
N LYS A 115 -23.91 11.61 18.76
CA LYS A 115 -23.40 12.99 18.93
C LYS A 115 -23.63 13.91 17.71
N VAL A 116 -24.13 13.38 16.59
CA VAL A 116 -24.30 14.13 15.34
C VAL A 116 -25.76 14.57 15.17
N ARG A 117 -25.97 15.84 14.81
CA ARG A 117 -27.30 16.39 14.46
C ARG A 117 -27.54 16.19 12.97
N VAL A 118 -28.64 15.53 12.62
CA VAL A 118 -29.01 15.29 11.22
C VAL A 118 -29.53 16.58 10.60
N PRO A 119 -29.13 16.96 9.37
CA PRO A 119 -29.70 18.10 8.67
C PRO A 119 -31.18 17.89 8.35
N ALA A 120 -31.96 18.97 8.41
CA ALA A 120 -33.40 18.94 8.15
C ALA A 120 -33.75 18.41 6.75
N ALA A 121 -32.85 18.59 5.77
CA ALA A 121 -33.03 18.07 4.41
C ALA A 121 -33.08 16.52 4.37
N PHE A 122 -32.25 15.85 5.19
CA PHE A 122 -32.19 14.39 5.26
C PHE A 122 -33.25 13.77 6.18
N GLU A 123 -34.01 14.59 6.92
CA GLU A 123 -35.15 14.08 7.71
C GLU A 123 -36.39 13.81 6.84
N ALA A 124 -36.48 14.46 5.68
CA ALA A 124 -37.59 14.29 4.74
C ALA A 124 -37.42 13.05 3.85
N GLU A 125 -36.18 12.59 3.70
CA GLU A 125 -35.81 11.37 2.99
C GLU A 125 -35.86 10.21 4.00
N HIS A 126 -36.80 9.29 3.83
CA HIS A 126 -37.09 8.18 4.74
C HIS A 126 -35.84 7.55 5.40
N ILE A 127 -35.81 7.49 6.75
CA ILE A 127 -34.66 7.00 7.51
C ILE A 127 -34.89 5.54 7.94
N LEU A 128 -34.00 4.64 7.50
CA LEU A 128 -33.95 3.25 7.96
C LEU A 128 -33.01 3.11 9.16
N VAL A 129 -33.51 2.58 10.28
CA VAL A 129 -32.70 2.28 11.47
C VAL A 129 -32.56 0.76 11.63
N SER A 130 -31.40 0.22 11.26
CA SER A 130 -31.07 -1.20 11.41
C SER A 130 -30.13 -1.45 12.61
N GLY A 131 -30.12 -2.68 13.15
CA GLY A 131 -29.35 -3.07 14.35
C GLY A 131 -29.85 -4.37 15.01
N ALA A 132 -29.07 -4.97 15.90
CA ALA A 132 -29.49 -6.15 16.68
C ALA A 132 -30.55 -5.78 17.76
N PRO A 133 -31.32 -6.74 18.31
CA PRO A 133 -32.17 -6.50 19.48
C PRO A 133 -31.36 -5.88 20.63
N GLY A 134 -31.94 -4.93 21.38
CA GLY A 134 -31.26 -4.25 22.49
C GLY A 134 -30.29 -3.12 22.10
N THR A 135 -30.02 -2.87 20.80
CA THR A 135 -29.12 -1.78 20.35
C THR A 135 -29.69 -0.36 20.45
N GLY A 136 -30.92 -0.22 20.98
CA GLY A 136 -31.51 1.09 21.28
C GLY A 136 -32.24 1.78 20.12
N LYS A 137 -32.67 1.04 19.09
CA LYS A 137 -33.50 1.60 17.97
C LYS A 137 -34.71 2.38 18.48
N THR A 138 -35.43 1.81 19.46
CA THR A 138 -36.59 2.43 20.10
C THR A 138 -36.23 3.75 20.77
N ASN A 139 -35.05 3.83 21.39
CA ASN A 139 -34.58 5.05 22.05
C ASN A 139 -34.28 6.17 21.04
N ILE A 140 -33.70 5.83 19.89
CA ILE A 140 -33.48 6.78 18.79
C ILE A 140 -34.81 7.31 18.26
N LEU A 141 -35.78 6.42 18.02
CA LEU A 141 -37.10 6.78 17.50
C LEU A 141 -37.89 7.67 18.48
N ASN A 142 -37.87 7.33 19.77
CA ASN A 142 -38.50 8.14 20.81
C ASN A 142 -37.87 9.54 20.90
N ARG A 143 -36.54 9.65 20.82
CA ARG A 143 -35.85 10.95 20.79
C ARG A 143 -36.22 11.78 19.56
N MET A 144 -36.38 11.14 18.39
CA MET A 144 -36.85 11.82 17.18
C MET A 144 -38.26 12.40 17.36
N LEU A 145 -39.20 11.59 17.87
CA LEU A 145 -40.58 12.00 18.09
C LEU A 145 -40.69 13.14 19.10
N MET A 146 -39.96 13.04 20.22
CA MET A 146 -39.87 14.12 21.21
C MET A 146 -39.29 15.40 20.61
N GLY A 147 -38.24 15.28 19.79
CA GLY A 147 -37.64 16.39 19.07
C GLY A 147 -38.65 17.12 18.17
N ARG A 148 -39.43 16.38 17.36
CA ARG A 148 -40.49 16.96 16.52
C ARG A 148 -41.61 17.61 17.33
N ARG A 149 -42.09 16.95 18.40
CA ARG A 149 -43.14 17.49 19.27
C ARG A 149 -42.74 18.82 19.89
N SER A 150 -41.50 18.94 20.36
CA SER A 150 -40.98 20.19 20.93
C SER A 150 -40.87 21.33 19.91
N ARG A 151 -40.55 21.02 18.65
CA ARG A 151 -40.50 22.02 17.56
C ARG A 151 -41.90 22.49 17.18
N LEU A 152 -42.85 21.57 17.03
CA LEU A 152 -44.25 21.91 16.73
C LEU A 152 -44.87 22.79 17.82
N ARG A 153 -44.61 22.48 19.09
CA ARG A 153 -45.09 23.30 20.22
C ARG A 153 -44.58 24.74 20.15
N ARG A 154 -43.31 24.94 19.79
CA ARG A 154 -42.73 26.29 19.62
C ARG A 154 -43.37 27.06 18.47
N LEU A 155 -43.53 26.41 17.32
CA LEU A 155 -44.18 27.01 16.15
C LEU A 155 -45.63 27.41 16.43
N ALA A 156 -46.38 26.58 17.16
CA ALA A 156 -47.74 26.89 17.57
C ALA A 156 -47.80 28.12 18.49
N LEU A 157 -46.85 28.22 19.44
CA LEU A 157 -46.75 29.37 20.34
C LEU A 157 -46.34 30.66 19.61
N GLU A 158 -45.42 30.59 18.66
CA GLU A 158 -45.01 31.74 17.85
C GLU A 158 -46.17 32.24 16.97
N ARG A 159 -46.92 31.33 16.34
CA ARG A 159 -48.13 31.68 15.58
C ARG A 159 -49.21 32.31 16.47
N GLY A 160 -49.43 31.76 17.66
CA GLY A 160 -50.39 32.33 18.63
C GLY A 160 -49.99 33.75 19.08
N ARG A 161 -48.70 34.01 19.29
CA ARG A 161 -48.21 35.36 19.63
C ARG A 161 -48.31 36.36 18.48
N ALA A 162 -48.14 35.90 17.25
CA ALA A 162 -48.25 36.75 16.06
C ALA A 162 -49.70 37.17 15.76
N LEU A 163 -50.69 36.38 16.20
CA LEU A 163 -52.12 36.70 16.06
C LEU A 163 -52.65 37.63 17.18
N LEU A 164 -51.89 37.80 18.26
CA LEU A 164 -52.22 38.66 19.41
C LEU A 164 -51.53 40.03 19.36
N ARG A 165 -50.92 40.38 18.22
CA ARG A 165 -50.37 41.70 17.89
C ARG A 165 -51.09 42.24 16.66
#